data_AF-A0ABD2RTN0-F1
#
_entry.id   AF-A0ABD2RTN0-F1
#
_cell.length_a   1.000
_cell.length_b   1.000
_cell.length_c   1.000
_cell.angle_alpha   90.00
_cell.angle_beta   90.00
_cell.angle_gamma   90.00
#
_symmetry.space_group_name_H-M   'P 1'
#
loop_
_entity.id
_entity.type
_entity.pdbx_description
1 polymer ?
#
loop_
_entity_poly.entity_id
_entity_poly.type
_entity_poly.pdbx_seq_one_letter_code
_entity_poly.pdbx_strand_id
1 'polypeptide(L)'
;MSWASPEDIYLSTSLASYLDKKLLVLLRDGRKLLGTLRSFDQFANAVLEGACERVIVGEIYCDIPLGLYIIRGENVVLIGELDVDKEELPPHMTRVPEAEIRRAQKAEREATDLKGTMRKRMEFLDMD
;
A
#
# COMPACT_ATOMS: atom_id res chain seq x y z
N MET A 1 -15.07 0.14 -22.56
CA MET A 1 -14.79 1.46 -21.96
C MET A 1 -16.09 1.96 -21.36
N SER A 2 -16.36 1.59 -20.10
CA SER A 2 -17.52 2.07 -19.36
C SER A 2 -17.18 3.46 -18.82
N TRP A 3 -17.66 4.48 -19.52
CA TRP A 3 -17.65 5.84 -19.01
C TRP A 3 -18.58 5.90 -17.80
N ALA A 4 -18.08 6.52 -16.74
CA ALA A 4 -18.75 6.70 -15.45
C ALA A 4 -20.19 7.22 -15.63
N SER A 5 -21.08 6.75 -14.76
CA SER A 5 -22.50 7.11 -14.77
C SER A 5 -22.67 8.56 -14.30
N PRO A 6 -23.75 9.27 -14.66
CA PRO A 6 -23.99 10.65 -14.19
C PRO A 6 -24.02 10.81 -12.66
N GLU A 7 -24.21 9.71 -11.93
CA GLU A 7 -24.16 9.64 -10.46
C GLU A 7 -22.72 9.78 -9.91
N ASP A 8 -21.71 9.45 -10.71
CA ASP A 8 -20.29 9.56 -10.36
C ASP A 8 -19.77 11.01 -10.42
N ILE A 9 -20.54 11.94 -11.01
CA ILE A 9 -20.16 13.35 -11.18
C ILE A 9 -20.41 14.17 -9.89
N TYR A 10 -21.24 13.67 -8.98
CA TYR A 10 -21.47 14.29 -7.66
C TYR A 10 -20.52 13.78 -6.57
N LEU A 11 -19.58 12.89 -6.87
CA LEU A 11 -18.65 12.32 -5.89
C LEU A 11 -17.52 13.29 -5.53
N SER A 12 -17.84 14.38 -4.83
CA SER A 12 -16.89 14.91 -3.86
C SER A 12 -16.74 13.91 -2.70
N THR A 13 -15.77 13.00 -2.88
CA THR A 13 -14.69 12.81 -1.90
C THR A 13 -15.08 12.58 -0.43
N SER A 14 -16.06 11.74 -0.13
CA SER A 14 -16.30 11.32 1.25
C SER A 14 -15.77 9.91 1.47
N LEU A 15 -14.85 9.74 2.42
CA LEU A 15 -14.47 8.41 2.92
C LEU A 15 -15.70 7.61 3.42
N ALA A 16 -16.85 8.26 3.62
CA ALA A 16 -18.11 7.62 3.94
C ALA A 16 -18.57 6.61 2.89
N SER A 17 -18.35 6.86 1.60
CA SER A 17 -18.76 5.92 0.54
C SER A 17 -17.96 4.62 0.56
N TYR A 18 -16.84 4.63 1.29
CA TYR A 18 -15.94 3.49 1.45
C TYR A 18 -16.14 2.75 2.78
N LEU A 19 -17.10 3.17 3.62
CA LEU A 19 -17.43 2.45 4.85
C LEU A 19 -17.86 1.03 4.55
N ASP A 20 -17.39 0.10 5.40
CA ASP A 20 -17.59 -1.33 5.31
C ASP A 20 -17.05 -1.99 4.03
N LYS A 21 -16.27 -1.25 3.23
CA LYS A 21 -15.59 -1.78 2.05
C LYS A 21 -14.15 -2.14 2.36
N LYS A 22 -13.62 -3.11 1.61
CA LYS A 22 -12.21 -3.49 1.66
C LYS A 22 -11.38 -2.45 0.91
N LEU A 23 -10.37 -1.90 1.55
CA LEU A 23 -9.53 -0.84 1.01
C LEU A 23 -8.07 -1.25 0.96
N LEU A 24 -7.33 -0.63 0.05
CA LEU A 24 -5.88 -0.52 0.04
C LEU A 24 -5.49 0.91 0.47
N VAL A 25 -4.65 1.01 1.49
CA VAL A 25 -4.08 2.27 1.99
C VAL A 25 -2.57 2.26 1.80
N LEU A 26 -2.05 3.23 1.05
CA LEU A 26 -0.61 3.47 0.95
C LEU A 26 -0.18 4.49 1.99
N LEU A 27 0.84 4.15 2.77
CA LEU A 27 1.43 5.04 3.76
C LEU A 27 2.68 5.75 3.23
N ARG A 28 3.08 6.83 3.90
CA ARG A 28 4.25 7.66 3.56
C ARG A 28 5.57 6.89 3.62
N ASP A 29 5.66 5.86 4.45
CA ASP A 29 6.82 4.97 4.55
C ASP A 29 6.82 3.85 3.48
N GLY A 30 5.86 3.85 2.57
CA GLY A 30 5.73 2.88 1.47
C GLY A 30 4.97 1.60 1.83
N ARG A 31 4.52 1.46 3.09
CA ARG A 31 3.71 0.31 3.53
C ARG A 31 2.34 0.33 2.85
N LYS A 32 1.87 -0.87 2.50
CA LYS A 32 0.58 -1.11 1.83
C LYS A 32 -0.30 -1.86 2.81
N LEU A 33 -1.31 -1.21 3.32
CA LEU A 33 -2.27 -1.80 4.26
C LEU A 33 -3.53 -2.15 3.52
N LEU A 34 -4.04 -3.34 3.76
CA LEU A 34 -5.34 -3.80 3.31
C LEU A 34 -6.24 -3.96 4.52
N GLY A 35 -7.54 -3.77 4.39
CA GLY A 35 -8.50 -4.03 5.46
C GLY A 35 -9.85 -3.42 5.18
N THR A 36 -10.85 -3.72 6.01
CA THR A 36 -12.19 -3.16 5.88
C THR A 36 -12.29 -1.86 6.66
N LEU A 37 -12.69 -0.77 6.00
CA LEU A 37 -12.86 0.52 6.68
C LEU A 37 -14.09 0.50 7.58
N ARG A 38 -13.88 0.67 8.89
CA ARG A 38 -14.96 0.71 9.89
C ARG A 38 -15.28 2.09 10.40
N SER A 39 -14.30 2.99 10.40
CA SER A 39 -14.50 4.36 10.82
C SER A 39 -13.44 5.26 10.22
N PHE A 40 -13.79 6.52 10.04
CA PHE A 40 -12.87 7.56 9.62
C PHE A 40 -13.28 8.90 10.24
N ASP A 41 -12.40 9.90 10.13
CA ASP A 41 -12.72 11.28 10.48
C ASP A 41 -12.34 12.26 9.37
N GLN A 42 -12.65 13.55 9.60
CA GLN A 42 -12.35 14.65 8.66
C GLN A 42 -10.85 14.88 8.40
N PHE A 43 -9.97 14.29 9.22
CA PHE A 43 -8.52 14.35 9.04
C PHE A 43 -7.99 13.10 8.31
N ALA A 44 -8.87 12.23 7.82
CA ALA A 44 -8.56 10.95 7.21
C ALA A 44 -7.83 9.97 8.16
N ASN A 45 -7.99 10.14 9.48
CA ASN A 45 -7.68 9.03 10.39
C ASN A 45 -8.65 7.90 10.06
N ALA A 46 -8.17 6.65 10.04
CA ALA A 46 -8.96 5.52 9.60
C ALA A 46 -8.79 4.32 10.53
N VAL A 47 -9.88 3.58 10.75
CA VAL A 47 -9.89 2.31 11.47
C VAL A 47 -10.16 1.20 10.47
N LEU A 48 -9.18 0.31 10.32
CA LEU A 48 -9.28 -0.88 9.48
C LEU A 48 -9.48 -2.13 10.35
N GLU A 49 -10.53 -2.89 10.09
CA GLU A 49 -10.72 -4.23 10.63
C GLU A 49 -10.09 -5.28 9.71
N GLY A 50 -9.56 -6.36 10.30
CA GLY A 50 -8.98 -7.46 9.54
C GLY A 50 -7.78 -7.02 8.72
N ALA A 51 -7.07 -6.00 9.21
CA ALA A 51 -6.01 -5.36 8.48
C ALA A 51 -4.84 -6.32 8.27
N CYS A 52 -4.22 -6.24 7.09
CA CYS A 52 -2.96 -6.89 6.79
C CYS A 52 -2.02 -5.96 6.05
N GLU A 53 -0.72 -6.13 6.27
CA GLU A 53 0.32 -5.45 5.52
C GLU A 53 0.73 -6.32 4.32
N ARG A 54 0.53 -5.82 3.11
CA ARG A 54 0.96 -6.47 1.88
C ARG A 54 2.39 -6.04 1.54
N VAL A 55 3.32 -6.98 1.69
CA VAL A 55 4.72 -6.80 1.28
C VAL A 55 4.90 -7.43 -0.09
N ILE A 56 5.44 -6.67 -1.04
CA ILE A 56 5.70 -7.09 -2.42
C ILE A 56 7.18 -6.85 -2.70
N VAL A 57 7.88 -7.86 -3.19
CA VAL A 57 9.29 -7.78 -3.59
C VAL A 57 9.44 -8.52 -4.92
N GLY A 58 9.73 -7.79 -6.00
CA GLY A 58 9.71 -8.37 -7.35
C GLY A 58 8.36 -9.02 -7.68
N GLU A 59 8.37 -10.32 -7.99
CA GLU A 59 7.18 -11.12 -8.36
C GLU A 59 6.59 -11.92 -7.18
N ILE A 60 7.10 -11.75 -5.96
CA ILE A 60 6.58 -12.41 -4.76
C ILE A 60 5.86 -11.43 -3.84
N TYR A 61 4.85 -11.92 -3.13
CA TYR A 61 4.13 -11.14 -2.13
C TYR A 61 3.73 -11.95 -0.90
N CYS A 62 3.43 -11.24 0.19
CA CYS A 62 2.86 -11.83 1.40
C CYS A 62 1.95 -10.81 2.10
N ASP A 63 0.85 -11.30 2.66
CA ASP A 63 -0.06 -10.52 3.49
C ASP A 63 0.16 -10.88 4.96
N ILE A 64 0.73 -9.95 5.72
CA ILE A 64 1.08 -10.13 7.13
C ILE A 64 -0.08 -9.59 7.97
N PRO A 65 -0.76 -10.43 8.79
CA PRO A 65 -1.93 -10.01 9.54
C PRO A 65 -1.55 -9.00 10.64
N LEU A 66 -2.36 -7.95 10.76
CA LEU A 66 -2.25 -6.91 11.79
C LEU A 66 -3.48 -6.87 12.72
N GLY A 67 -4.65 -7.29 12.24
CA GLY A 67 -5.89 -7.31 13.03
C GLY A 67 -6.63 -5.98 12.97
N LEU A 68 -6.98 -5.39 14.12
CA LEU A 68 -7.57 -4.05 14.15
C LEU A 68 -6.47 -3.00 14.09
N TYR A 69 -6.48 -2.15 13.07
CA TYR A 69 -5.41 -1.20 12.81
C TYR A 69 -5.93 0.23 12.69
N ILE A 70 -5.33 1.15 13.44
CA ILE A 70 -5.67 2.58 13.42
C ILE A 70 -4.57 3.33 12.67
N ILE A 71 -4.96 4.04 11.62
CA ILE A 71 -4.07 4.82 10.76
C ILE A 71 -4.27 6.30 11.10
N ARG A 72 -3.14 7.00 11.29
CA ARG A 72 -3.13 8.45 11.44
C ARG A 72 -3.11 9.12 10.06
N GLY A 73 -4.04 10.04 9.82
CA GLY A 73 -4.36 10.58 8.50
C GLY A 73 -3.20 11.28 7.79
N GLU A 74 -2.28 11.92 8.51
CA GLU A 74 -1.13 12.58 7.88
C GLU A 74 -0.11 11.60 7.26
N ASN A 75 -0.17 10.33 7.65
CA ASN A 75 0.66 9.26 7.11
C ASN A 75 0.04 8.61 5.87
N VAL A 76 -1.23 8.92 5.57
CA VAL A 76 -1.93 8.41 4.39
C VAL A 76 -1.43 9.16 3.15
N VAL A 77 -1.04 8.41 2.13
CA VAL A 77 -0.71 8.93 0.79
C VAL A 77 -1.91 8.78 -0.12
N LEU A 78 -2.51 7.58 -0.18
CA LEU A 78 -3.72 7.31 -0.95
C LEU A 78 -4.55 6.21 -0.30
N ILE A 79 -5.85 6.24 -0.57
CA ILE A 79 -6.82 5.22 -0.19
C ILE A 79 -7.57 4.84 -1.48
N GLY A 80 -7.68 3.54 -1.74
CA GLY A 80 -8.43 3.01 -2.87
C GLY A 80 -9.31 1.84 -2.45
N GLU A 81 -10.53 1.79 -2.98
CA GLU A 81 -11.41 0.62 -2.84
C GLU A 81 -10.82 -0.58 -3.58
N LEU A 82 -10.85 -1.72 -2.91
CA LEU A 82 -10.44 -2.99 -3.46
C LEU A 82 -11.70 -3.76 -3.85
N ASP A 83 -11.89 -3.91 -5.17
CA ASP A 83 -12.99 -4.66 -5.74
C ASP A 83 -12.77 -6.16 -5.50
N VAL A 84 -13.66 -6.78 -4.74
CA VAL A 84 -13.58 -8.20 -4.35
C VAL A 84 -13.74 -9.12 -5.57
N ASP A 85 -14.42 -8.65 -6.61
CA ASP A 85 -14.71 -9.43 -7.81
C ASP A 85 -13.60 -9.35 -8.86
N LYS A 86 -12.56 -8.51 -8.63
CA LYS A 86 -11.42 -8.35 -9.54
C LYS A 86 -10.15 -8.96 -8.96
N GLU A 87 -9.31 -9.50 -9.85
CA GLU A 87 -7.96 -9.92 -9.48
C GLU A 87 -7.16 -8.72 -8.94
N GLU A 88 -6.83 -8.77 -7.65
CA GLU A 88 -6.09 -7.71 -6.94
C GLU A 88 -4.64 -7.58 -7.43
N LEU A 89 -4.08 -8.66 -7.99
CA LEU A 89 -2.67 -8.77 -8.36
C LEU A 89 -2.52 -9.39 -9.75
N PRO A 90 -1.46 -9.06 -10.49
CA PRO A 90 -1.15 -9.70 -11.76
C PRO A 90 -0.97 -11.22 -11.63
N PRO A 91 -1.27 -12.02 -12.68
CA PRO A 91 -1.21 -13.49 -12.62
C PRO A 91 0.18 -14.08 -12.33
N HIS A 92 1.25 -13.32 -12.52
CA HIS A 92 2.63 -13.77 -12.27
C HIS A 92 3.04 -13.63 -10.79
N MET A 93 2.22 -13.04 -9.93
CA MET A 93 2.57 -12.88 -8.52
C MET A 93 2.42 -14.17 -7.72
N THR A 94 3.47 -14.53 -6.99
CA THR A 94 3.50 -15.73 -6.15
C THR A 94 3.42 -15.38 -4.66
N ARG A 95 2.47 -15.97 -3.95
CA ARG A 95 2.36 -15.81 -2.49
C ARG A 95 3.42 -16.66 -1.79
N VAL A 96 4.22 -16.06 -0.92
CA VAL A 96 5.26 -16.73 -0.14
C VAL A 96 5.02 -16.63 1.37
N PRO A 97 5.65 -17.48 2.20
CA PRO A 97 5.60 -17.34 3.65
C PRO A 97 6.25 -16.05 4.16
N GLU A 98 5.83 -15.59 5.34
CA GLU A 98 6.33 -14.36 5.95
C GLU A 98 7.86 -14.36 6.15
N ALA A 99 8.45 -15.50 6.51
CA ALA A 99 9.89 -15.61 6.68
C ALA A 99 10.67 -15.41 5.36
N GLU A 100 10.07 -15.74 4.22
CA GLU A 100 10.68 -15.58 2.91
C GLU A 100 10.57 -14.14 2.43
N ILE A 101 9.38 -13.53 2.51
CA ILE A 101 9.20 -12.14 2.07
C ILE A 101 10.05 -11.17 2.88
N ARG A 102 10.20 -11.40 4.20
CA ARG A 102 11.03 -10.54 5.07
C ARG A 102 12.51 -10.63 4.72
N ARG A 103 12.98 -11.82 4.32
CA ARG A 103 14.36 -12.00 3.83
C ARG A 103 14.57 -11.28 2.50
N ALA A 104 13.63 -11.41 1.56
CA ALA A 104 13.67 -10.72 0.28
C ALA A 104 13.65 -9.19 0.44
N GLN A 105 12.75 -8.67 1.30
CA GLN A 105 12.63 -7.24 1.57
C GLN A 105 13.89 -6.66 2.21
N LYS A 106 14.51 -7.40 3.14
CA LYS A 106 15.79 -7.00 3.75
C LYS A 106 16.90 -6.91 2.69
N ALA A 107 17.02 -7.92 1.84
CA ALA A 107 18.02 -7.93 0.77
C ALA A 107 17.82 -6.78 -0.24
N GLU A 108 16.58 -6.49 -0.64
CA GLU A 108 16.26 -5.39 -1.55
C GLU A 108 16.62 -4.02 -0.93
N ARG A 109 16.31 -3.83 0.35
CA ARG A 109 16.66 -2.62 1.08
C ARG A 109 18.17 -2.42 1.16
N GLU A 110 18.92 -3.45 1.55
CA GLU A 110 20.39 -3.41 1.62
C GLU A 110 21.02 -3.11 0.25
N ALA A 111 20.49 -3.70 -0.83
CA ALA A 111 20.95 -3.42 -2.19
C ALA A 111 20.66 -1.96 -2.60
N THR A 112 19.51 -1.42 -2.20
CA THR A 112 19.12 -0.02 -2.48
C THR A 112 20.01 0.95 -1.72
N ASP A 113 20.28 0.69 -0.44
CA ASP A 113 21.16 1.50 0.38
C ASP A 113 22.60 1.51 -0.17
N LEU A 114 23.09 0.35 -0.63
CA LEU A 114 24.40 0.24 -1.27
C LEU A 114 24.46 1.03 -2.59
N LYS A 115 23.46 0.89 -3.46
CA LYS A 115 23.36 1.66 -4.72
C LYS A 115 23.31 3.16 -4.46
N GLY A 116 22.54 3.60 -3.46
CA GLY A 116 22.47 5.02 -3.06
C GLY A 116 23.82 5.54 -2.57
N THR A 117 24.56 4.74 -1.81
CA THR A 117 25.91 5.09 -1.34
C THR A 117 26.90 5.17 -2.50
N MET A 118 26.86 4.21 -3.44
CA MET A 118 27.71 4.22 -4.63
C MET A 118 27.43 5.41 -5.54
N ARG A 119 26.14 5.73 -5.78
CA ARG A 119 25.73 6.87 -6.61
C ARG A 119 26.26 8.19 -6.04
N LYS A 120 26.12 8.42 -4.74
CA LYS A 120 26.66 9.62 -4.07
C LYS A 120 28.18 9.73 -4.23
N ARG A 121 28.90 8.59 -4.20
CA ARG A 121 30.35 8.58 -4.44
C ARG A 121 30.71 8.91 -5.88
N MET A 122 29.94 8.43 -6.85
CA MET A 122 30.17 8.74 -8.27
C MET A 122 29.88 10.21 -8.57
N GLU A 123 28.74 10.73 -8.11
CA GLU A 123 28.39 12.16 -8.27
C GLU A 123 29.44 13.10 -7.64
N PHE A 124 30.11 12.67 -6.58
CA PHE A 124 31.21 13.44 -5.99
C PHE A 124 32.47 13.49 -6.89
N LEU A 125 32.78 12.41 -7.61
CA LEU A 125 33.95 12.32 -8.49
C LEU A 125 33.75 13.11 -9.79
N ASP A 126 32.51 13.32 -10.23
CA ASP A 126 32.16 14.07 -11.45
C ASP A 126 32.11 15.60 -11.25
N MET A 127 32.46 16.12 -10.05
CA MET A 127 32.43 17.54 -9.70
C MET A 127 33.79 18.27 -9.85
N ASP A 128 34.83 17.57 -10.30
CA ASP A 128 36.18 18.10 -10.63
C ASP A 128 36.44 18.05 -12.14
#